data_AF-A0A938X787-F1
#
_entry.id   AF-A0A938X787-F1
#
_cell.length_a   1.000
_cell.length_b   1.000
_cell.length_c   1.000
_cell.angle_alpha   90.00
_cell.angle_beta   90.00
_cell.angle_gamma   90.00
#
_symmetry.space_group_name_H-M   'P 1'
#
loop_
_entity.id
_entity.type
_entity.pdbx_description
1 polymer ?
#
loop_
_entity_poly.entity_id
_entity_poly.type
_entity_poly.pdbx_seq_one_letter_code
_entity_poly.pdbx_strand_id
1 'polypeptide(L)'
;MYQQYDPNDIQQTKSIAWLSYFGIFFLIPMLVYKNSPYTKFHVNQGIVFLIFDVVGSIALAIVSTILAFIPITGWILASLLSFAFWVVVVVFMVIGIVNAATGKAKPLPLIGKITIYK
;
A
#
# COMPACT_ATOMS: atom_id res chain seq x y z
N MET A 1 19.46 -16.40 7.77
CA MET A 1 18.31 -15.90 6.99
C MET A 1 18.84 -14.82 6.07
N TYR A 2 18.62 -14.91 4.76
CA TYR A 2 19.19 -13.97 3.79
C TYR A 2 18.79 -12.52 4.13
N GLN A 3 19.77 -11.72 4.54
CA GLN A 3 19.63 -10.27 4.60
C GLN A 3 19.57 -9.79 3.16
N GLN A 4 18.37 -9.49 2.67
CA GLN A 4 18.16 -9.02 1.29
C GLN A 4 18.73 -7.60 1.07
N TYR A 5 19.09 -6.88 2.16
CA TYR A 5 19.58 -5.51 2.17
C TYR A 5 20.64 -5.31 3.28
N ASP A 6 21.51 -4.31 3.13
CA ASP A 6 22.55 -3.94 4.11
C ASP A 6 21.90 -3.52 5.45
N PRO A 7 22.31 -4.10 6.60
CA PRO A 7 21.82 -3.72 7.92
C PRO A 7 21.94 -2.23 8.24
N ASN A 8 23.01 -1.58 7.79
CA ASN A 8 23.23 -0.15 8.00
C ASN A 8 22.22 0.69 7.22
N ASP A 9 21.93 0.30 5.97
CA ASP A 9 20.93 0.95 5.13
C ASP A 9 19.53 0.86 5.79
N ILE A 10 19.17 -0.32 6.28
CA ILE A 10 17.89 -0.53 7.00
C ILE A 10 17.83 0.36 8.25
N GLN A 11 18.88 0.36 9.07
CA GLN A 11 18.88 1.09 10.34
C GLN A 11 18.75 2.60 10.14
N GLN A 12 19.41 3.14 9.11
CA GLN A 12 19.37 4.56 8.80
C GLN A 12 18.01 5.03 8.26
N THR A 13 17.29 4.16 7.54
CA THR A 13 16.15 4.60 6.71
C THR A 13 14.78 4.11 7.17
N LYS A 14 14.71 3.04 7.97
CA LYS A 14 13.44 2.45 8.43
C LYS A 14 12.52 3.42 9.19
N SER A 15 13.09 4.46 9.81
CA SER A 15 12.34 5.48 10.57
C SER A 15 11.37 6.28 9.69
N ILE A 16 11.60 6.33 8.37
CA ILE A 16 10.74 7.04 7.42
C ILE A 16 10.20 6.16 6.30
N ALA A 17 10.79 4.98 6.04
CA ALA A 17 10.34 4.08 4.96
C ALA A 17 8.86 3.65 5.09
N TRP A 18 8.31 3.61 6.31
CA TRP A 18 6.90 3.28 6.54
C TRP A 18 5.93 4.34 5.98
N LEU A 19 6.38 5.58 5.78
CA LEU A 19 5.57 6.64 5.16
C LEU A 19 5.16 6.30 3.73
N SER A 20 5.86 5.38 3.08
CA SER A 20 5.48 4.88 1.74
C SER A 20 4.07 4.31 1.66
N TYR A 21 3.49 3.89 2.78
CA TYR A 21 2.15 3.31 2.81
C TYR A 21 1.03 4.31 3.12
N PHE A 22 1.35 5.61 3.23
CA PHE A 22 0.39 6.69 3.45
C PHE A 22 0.15 7.51 2.18
N GLY A 23 -0.49 6.90 1.18
CA GLY A 23 -0.86 7.57 -0.06
C GLY A 23 0.32 8.29 -0.70
N ILE A 24 0.20 9.60 -0.94
CA ILE A 24 1.26 10.41 -1.59
C ILE A 24 2.55 10.55 -0.75
N PHE A 25 2.54 10.18 0.53
CA PHE A 25 3.70 10.33 1.41
C PHE A 25 4.88 9.42 1.06
N PHE A 26 4.73 8.48 0.11
CA PHE A 26 5.88 7.78 -0.47
C PHE A 26 6.94 8.71 -1.05
N LEU A 27 6.58 9.95 -1.43
CA LEU A 27 7.52 10.96 -1.89
C LEU A 27 8.56 11.31 -0.82
N ILE A 28 8.22 11.28 0.47
CA ILE A 28 9.13 11.65 1.57
C ILE A 28 10.34 10.70 1.63
N PRO A 29 10.18 9.38 1.84
CA PRO A 29 11.30 8.45 1.85
C PRO A 29 12.03 8.40 0.49
N MET A 30 11.30 8.53 -0.62
CA MET A 30 11.89 8.57 -1.97
C MET A 30 12.88 9.72 -2.16
N LEU A 31 12.57 10.91 -1.63
CA LEU A 31 13.41 12.09 -1.78
C LEU A 31 14.54 12.14 -0.73
N VAL A 32 14.27 11.73 0.51
CA VAL A 32 15.24 11.78 1.61
C VAL A 32 16.32 10.71 1.45
N TYR A 33 15.96 9.47 1.12
CA TYR A 33 16.90 8.35 0.98
C TYR A 33 16.87 7.75 -0.43
N LYS A 34 16.99 8.62 -1.45
CA LYS A 34 16.91 8.25 -2.88
C LYS A 34 17.85 7.13 -3.35
N ASN A 35 18.98 6.93 -2.67
CA ASN A 35 19.99 5.95 -3.02
C ASN A 35 19.88 4.64 -2.22
N SER A 36 19.00 4.56 -1.22
CA SER A 36 18.84 3.41 -0.33
C SER A 36 18.04 2.30 -1.02
N PRO A 37 18.64 1.13 -1.32
CA PRO A 37 17.91 0.03 -1.94
C PRO A 37 16.73 -0.46 -1.08
N TYR A 38 16.87 -0.42 0.26
CA TYR A 38 15.77 -0.74 1.17
C TYR A 38 14.62 0.26 1.07
N THR A 39 14.94 1.55 1.04
CA THR A 39 13.93 2.61 0.90
C THR A 39 13.20 2.50 -0.43
N LYS A 40 13.94 2.27 -1.53
CA LYS A 40 13.35 2.11 -2.85
C LYS A 40 12.37 0.94 -2.94
N PHE A 41 12.65 -0.16 -2.23
CA PHE A 41 11.71 -1.27 -2.12
C PHE A 41 10.37 -0.83 -1.52
N HIS A 42 10.38 -0.14 -0.37
CA HIS A 42 9.15 0.31 0.29
C HIS A 42 8.45 1.42 -0.48
N VAL A 43 9.19 2.31 -1.15
CA VAL A 43 8.63 3.29 -2.10
C VAL A 43 7.90 2.60 -3.24
N ASN A 44 8.50 1.58 -3.86
CA ASN A 44 7.83 0.82 -4.91
C ASN A 44 6.55 0.13 -4.40
N GLN A 45 6.61 -0.54 -3.25
CA GLN A 45 5.42 -1.15 -2.63
C GLN A 45 4.34 -0.11 -2.31
N GLY A 46 4.73 1.07 -1.83
CA GLY A 46 3.84 2.19 -1.55
C GLY A 46 3.14 2.74 -2.78
N ILE A 47 3.87 2.92 -3.89
CA ILE A 47 3.31 3.35 -5.18
C ILE A 47 2.32 2.31 -5.70
N VAL A 48 2.68 1.03 -5.69
CA VAL A 48 1.81 -0.06 -6.13
C VAL A 48 0.55 -0.12 -5.25
N PHE A 49 0.68 0.04 -3.94
CA PHE A 49 -0.44 0.09 -3.01
C PHE A 49 -1.36 1.29 -3.27
N LEU A 50 -0.81 2.49 -3.51
CA LEU A 50 -1.60 3.67 -3.88
C LEU A 50 -2.37 3.44 -5.18
N ILE A 51 -1.74 2.85 -6.20
CA ILE A 51 -2.41 2.54 -7.46
C ILE A 51 -3.55 1.53 -7.22
N PHE A 52 -3.29 0.48 -6.44
CA PHE A 52 -4.31 -0.51 -6.07
C PHE A 52 -5.51 0.14 -5.37
N ASP A 53 -5.27 1.01 -4.39
CA ASP A 53 -6.31 1.72 -3.65
C ASP A 53 -7.14 2.64 -4.56
N VAL A 54 -6.48 3.46 -5.39
CA VAL A 54 -7.17 4.38 -6.31
C VAL A 54 -8.00 3.61 -7.35
N VAL A 55 -7.42 2.60 -8.01
CA VAL A 55 -8.12 1.82 -9.03
C VAL A 55 -9.29 1.05 -8.42
N GLY A 56 -9.09 0.43 -7.25
CA GLY A 56 -10.14 -0.29 -6.53
C GLY A 56 -11.27 0.63 -6.09
N SER A 57 -10.95 1.82 -5.58
CA SER A 57 -11.92 2.84 -5.17
C SER A 57 -12.76 3.34 -6.36
N ILE A 58 -12.14 3.57 -7.52
CA ILE A 58 -12.87 3.96 -8.75
C ILE A 58 -13.82 2.84 -9.19
N ALA A 59 -13.34 1.59 -9.25
CA ALA A 59 -14.18 0.45 -9.63
C ALA A 59 -15.38 0.28 -8.69
N LEU A 60 -15.15 0.39 -7.38
CA LEU A 60 -16.17 0.31 -6.37
C LEU A 60 -17.18 1.47 -6.47
N ALA A 61 -16.75 2.68 -6.79
CA ALA A 61 -17.64 3.82 -7.01
C ALA A 61 -18.59 3.59 -8.20
N ILE A 62 -18.08 3.01 -9.30
CA ILE A 62 -18.89 2.66 -10.47
C ILE A 62 -19.94 1.59 -10.08
N VAL A 63 -19.52 0.52 -9.41
CA VAL A 63 -20.43 -0.54 -8.96
C VAL A 63 -21.49 0.01 -8.01
N SER A 64 -21.10 0.85 -7.06
CA SER A 64 -22.00 1.47 -6.09
C SER A 64 -23.03 2.39 -6.76
N THR A 65 -22.63 3.11 -7.81
CA THR A 65 -23.54 3.96 -8.61
C THR A 65 -24.61 3.12 -9.30
N ILE A 66 -24.25 1.95 -9.84
CA ILE A 66 -25.22 1.03 -10.45
C ILE A 66 -26.16 0.44 -9.39
N LEU A 67 -25.63 0.03 -8.24
CA LEU A 67 -26.43 -0.51 -7.14
C LEU A 67 -27.37 0.51 -6.51
N ALA A 68 -27.07 1.81 -6.61
CA ALA A 68 -27.90 2.87 -6.05
C ALA A 68 -29.32 2.90 -6.64
N PHE A 69 -29.51 2.41 -7.87
CA PHE A 69 -30.82 2.28 -8.52
C PHE A 69 -31.71 1.18 -7.92
N ILE A 70 -31.17 0.31 -7.06
CA ILE A 70 -31.92 -0.73 -6.36
C ILE A 70 -32.07 -0.32 -4.89
N PRO A 71 -33.26 0.17 -4.47
CA PRO A 71 -33.46 0.66 -3.10
C PRO A 71 -33.25 -0.45 -2.07
N ILE A 72 -32.75 -0.07 -0.90
CA ILE A 72 -32.52 -0.94 0.27
C ILE A 72 -31.46 -2.03 0.00
N THR A 73 -31.75 -3.03 -0.84
CA THR A 73 -30.85 -4.17 -1.07
C THR A 73 -29.57 -3.75 -1.80
N GLY A 74 -29.68 -2.90 -2.83
CA GLY A 74 -28.52 -2.36 -3.53
C GLY A 74 -27.63 -1.52 -2.62
N TRP A 75 -28.23 -0.72 -1.74
CA TRP A 75 -27.49 0.12 -0.79
C TRP A 75 -26.76 -0.70 0.27
N ILE A 76 -27.41 -1.74 0.80
CA ILE A 76 -26.78 -2.68 1.74
C ILE A 76 -25.60 -3.38 1.05
N LEU A 77 -25.79 -3.89 -0.16
CA LEU A 77 -24.72 -4.56 -0.89
C LEU A 77 -23.55 -3.63 -1.19
N ALA A 78 -23.81 -2.41 -1.66
CA ALA A 78 -22.78 -1.41 -1.90
C ALA A 78 -21.98 -1.12 -0.62
N SER A 79 -22.67 -0.93 0.51
CA SER A 79 -22.05 -0.67 1.81
C SER A 79 -21.15 -1.82 2.27
N LEU A 80 -21.61 -3.07 2.10
CA LEU A 80 -20.82 -4.26 2.44
C LEU A 80 -19.57 -4.40 1.58
N LEU A 81 -19.68 -4.15 0.26
CA LEU A 81 -18.54 -4.17 -0.65
C LEU A 81 -17.52 -3.08 -0.30
N SER A 82 -17.99 -1.86 -0.01
CA SER A 82 -17.13 -0.77 0.42
C SER A 82 -16.41 -1.07 1.72
N PHE A 83 -17.12 -1.63 2.70
CA PHE A 83 -16.51 -2.03 3.97
C PHE A 83 -15.46 -3.14 3.77
N ALA A 84 -15.77 -4.17 2.98
CA ALA A 84 -14.84 -5.25 2.69
C ALA A 84 -13.56 -4.73 2.00
N PHE A 85 -13.71 -3.85 1.00
CA PHE A 85 -12.57 -3.22 0.33
C PHE A 85 -11.73 -2.38 1.30
N TRP A 86 -12.37 -1.57 2.13
CA TRP A 86 -11.68 -0.76 3.15
C TRP A 86 -10.86 -1.62 4.12
N VAL A 87 -11.40 -2.76 4.57
CA VAL A 87 -10.67 -3.71 5.41
C VAL A 87 -9.41 -4.23 4.71
N VAL A 88 -9.51 -4.59 3.42
CA VAL A 88 -8.34 -5.06 2.64
C VAL A 88 -7.27 -3.97 2.54
N VAL A 89 -7.66 -2.72 2.23
CA VAL A 89 -6.76 -1.57 2.14
C VAL A 89 -6.04 -1.34 3.47
N VAL A 90 -6.76 -1.33 4.58
CA VAL A 90 -6.19 -1.16 5.93
C VAL A 90 -5.24 -2.29 6.28
N VAL A 91 -5.60 -3.55 5.99
CA VAL A 91 -4.73 -4.71 6.24
C VAL A 91 -3.42 -4.58 5.47
N PHE A 92 -3.47 -4.20 4.18
CA PHE A 92 -2.27 -4.01 3.37
C PHE A 92 -1.41 -2.86 3.88
N MET A 93 -2.04 -1.73 4.25
CA MET A 93 -1.34 -0.59 4.86
C MET A 93 -0.61 -1.00 6.14
N VAL A 94 -1.28 -1.69 7.06
CA VAL A 94 -0.69 -2.14 8.34
C VAL A 94 0.46 -3.12 8.10
N ILE A 95 0.28 -4.11 7.22
CA ILE A 95 1.35 -5.06 6.86
C ILE A 95 2.57 -4.32 6.31
N GLY A 96 2.34 -3.37 5.40
CA GLY A 96 3.40 -2.55 4.80
C GLY A 96 4.15 -1.73 5.85
N ILE A 97 3.43 -1.00 6.69
CA ILE A 97 3.99 -0.19 7.79
C ILE A 97 4.79 -1.05 8.74
N VAL A 98 4.24 -2.16 9.23
CA VAL A 98 4.94 -3.06 10.18
C VAL A 98 6.20 -3.63 9.54
N ASN A 99 6.13 -4.04 8.27
CA ASN A 99 7.30 -4.53 7.56
C ASN A 99 8.39 -3.45 7.46
N ALA A 100 8.04 -2.22 7.06
CA ALA A 100 8.98 -1.11 6.98
C ALA A 100 9.57 -0.71 8.34
N ALA A 101 8.72 -0.50 9.35
CA ALA A 101 9.16 -0.09 10.68
C ALA A 101 10.03 -1.16 11.38
N THR A 102 9.83 -2.44 11.04
CA THR A 102 10.62 -3.56 11.60
C THR A 102 11.83 -3.96 10.73
N GLY A 103 12.15 -3.20 9.68
CA GLY A 103 13.32 -3.47 8.85
C GLY A 103 13.17 -4.67 7.90
N LYS A 104 11.94 -5.08 7.59
CA LYS A 104 11.62 -6.24 6.76
C LYS A 104 11.18 -5.79 5.37
N ALA A 105 11.96 -6.13 4.35
CA ALA A 105 11.57 -5.94 2.96
C ALA A 105 10.70 -7.10 2.46
N LYS A 106 9.47 -7.19 2.98
CA LYS A 106 8.49 -8.23 2.57
C LYS A 106 7.43 -7.63 1.65
N PRO A 107 7.16 -8.24 0.48
CA PRO A 107 6.18 -7.74 -0.47
C PRO A 107 4.76 -7.85 0.11
N LEU A 108 3.88 -6.92 -0.26
CA LEU A 108 2.47 -7.02 0.08
C LEU A 108 1.84 -8.26 -0.58
N PRO A 109 0.87 -8.92 0.07
CA PRO A 109 0.12 -10.01 -0.55
C PRO A 109 -0.54 -9.56 -1.86
N LEU A 110 -0.62 -10.47 -2.85
CA LEU A 110 -1.26 -10.28 -4.16
C LEU A 110 -0.59 -9.26 -5.09
N ILE A 111 -0.28 -8.05 -4.62
CA ILE A 111 0.22 -6.93 -5.43
C ILE A 111 1.74 -6.73 -5.35
N GLY A 112 2.40 -7.28 -4.32
CA GLY A 112 3.78 -6.91 -3.99
C GLY A 112 4.87 -7.43 -4.94
N LYS A 113 4.52 -8.20 -5.98
CA LYS A 113 5.46 -8.63 -7.03
C LYS A 113 5.61 -7.58 -8.15
N ILE A 114 4.75 -6.57 -8.19
CA ILE A 114 4.79 -5.51 -9.20
C ILE A 114 5.94 -4.56 -8.91
N THR A 115 6.75 -4.25 -9.92
CA THR A 115 7.88 -3.31 -9.82
C THR A 115 7.72 -2.20 -10.85
N ILE A 116 7.59 -0.97 -10.37
CA ILE A 116 7.40 0.27 -11.13
C ILE A 116 8.59 1.21 -10.90
N TYR A 117 9.08 1.28 -9.67
CA TYR A 117 10.20 2.14 -9.25
C TYR A 117 11.42 1.29 -8.89
N LYS A 118 12.62 1.72 -9.34
CA LYS A 118 13.90 1.02 -9.19
C LYS A 118 15.01 1.90 -8.63
#